data_AF-A0A945HZV3-F1
#
_entry.id   AF-A0A945HZV3-F1
#
_cell.length_a   1.000
_cell.length_b   1.000
_cell.length_c   1.000
_cell.angle_alpha   90.00
_cell.angle_beta   90.00
_cell.angle_gamma   90.00
#
_symmetry.space_group_name_H-M   'P 1'
#
loop_
_entity.id
_entity.type
_entity.pdbx_description
1 polymer ?
#
loop_
_entity_poly.entity_id
_entity_poly.type
_entity_poly.pdbx_seq_one_letter_code
_entity_poly.pdbx_strand_id
1 'polypeptide(L)' 'MVKNNNIPNDKIIFQMKNENNIDIVGGGPAGLSVGYFAKKVGMQAKIHEASSTIGGNCKTIIDGE' A
#
# COMPACT_ATOMS: atom_id res chain seq x y z
N MET A 1 24.93 34.99 -23.44
CA MET A 1 23.71 35.70 -23.90
C MET A 1 22.71 34.67 -24.38
N VAL A 2 21.52 34.66 -23.75
CA VAL A 2 20.19 34.55 -24.41
C VAL A 2 19.81 33.18 -25.01
N LYS A 3 18.68 32.54 -24.72
CA LYS A 3 17.55 32.76 -23.79
C LYS A 3 16.81 31.40 -23.66
N ASN A 4 16.33 31.15 -22.45
CA ASN A 4 15.25 30.24 -22.09
C ASN A 4 14.01 30.45 -22.98
N ASN A 5 13.16 29.42 -23.21
CA ASN A 5 11.72 29.44 -22.86
C ASN A 5 10.85 28.43 -23.63
N ASN A 6 9.82 27.96 -22.91
CA ASN A 6 8.54 27.38 -23.34
C ASN A 6 8.41 25.86 -23.44
N ILE A 7 8.87 25.14 -22.42
CA ILE A 7 8.06 23.99 -21.98
C ILE A 7 7.05 24.56 -20.97
N PRO A 8 5.74 24.51 -21.23
CA PRO A 8 4.72 24.98 -20.29
C PRO A 8 4.91 24.28 -18.94
N ASN A 9 5.03 25.04 -17.85
CA ASN A 9 5.24 24.52 -16.48
C ASN A 9 4.11 23.56 -16.04
N ASP A 10 2.95 23.68 -16.66
CA ASP A 10 1.76 22.82 -16.54
C ASP A 10 1.96 21.40 -17.09
N LYS A 11 2.90 21.16 -18.02
CA LYS A 11 3.19 19.82 -18.55
C LYS A 11 4.26 19.05 -17.78
N ILE A 12 5.14 19.74 -17.05
CA ILE A 12 6.13 19.11 -16.14
C ILE A 12 5.47 18.63 -14.85
N ILE A 13 4.31 19.21 -14.50
CA ILE A 13 3.47 18.82 -13.36
C ILE A 13 2.42 17.76 -13.78
N PHE A 14 2.65 16.98 -14.83
CA PHE A 14 2.16 15.59 -14.79
C PHE A 14 3.13 14.79 -13.94
N GLN A 15 3.25 15.23 -12.68
CA GLN A 15 3.88 14.50 -11.61
C GLN A 15 3.19 13.14 -11.65
N MET A 16 3.93 12.10 -12.03
CA MET A 16 3.47 10.73 -11.87
C MET A 16 3.20 10.57 -10.39
N LYS A 17 1.96 10.87 -9.99
CA LYS A 17 1.39 10.51 -8.72
C LYS A 17 1.22 9.01 -8.82
N ASN A 18 2.35 8.31 -8.74
CA ASN A 18 2.40 6.89 -8.51
C ASN A 18 1.93 6.73 -7.08
N GLU A 19 0.62 6.86 -6.90
CA GLU A 19 -0.09 6.27 -5.77
C GLU A 19 0.11 4.77 -5.97
N ASN A 20 1.29 4.26 -5.56
CA ASN A 20 1.63 2.86 -5.56
C ASN A 20 0.73 2.21 -4.49
N ASN A 21 -0.51 1.99 -4.90
CA ASN A 21 -1.58 1.43 -4.11
C ASN A 21 -1.52 -0.07 -4.34
N ILE A 22 -1.29 -0.82 -3.27
CA ILE A 22 -1.21 -2.27 -3.30
C ILE A 22 -2.47 -2.83 -2.63
N ASP A 23 -3.26 -3.55 -3.40
CA ASP A 23 -4.33 -4.40 -2.88
C ASP A 23 -3.75 -5.78 -2.55
N ILE A 24 -3.97 -6.24 -1.32
CA ILE A 24 -3.45 -7.49 -0.77
C ILE A 24 -4.64 -8.37 -0.44
N VAL A 25 -4.73 -9.56 -1.01
CA VAL A 25 -5.79 -10.53 -0.70
C VAL A 25 -5.26 -11.53 0.34
N GLY A 26 -5.91 -11.55 1.51
CA GLY A 26 -5.56 -12.40 2.67
C GLY A 26 -4.84 -11.63 3.78
N GLY A 27 -5.41 -11.66 4.98
CA GLY A 27 -4.89 -11.07 6.22
C GLY A 27 -4.06 -12.03 7.07
N GLY A 28 -3.48 -13.07 6.47
CA GLY A 28 -2.53 -13.98 7.13
C GLY A 28 -1.14 -13.36 7.31
N PRO A 29 -0.15 -14.13 7.84
CA PRO A 29 1.19 -13.61 8.10
C PRO A 29 1.86 -13.03 6.85
N ALA A 30 1.66 -13.65 5.68
CA ALA A 30 2.19 -13.15 4.42
C ALA A 30 1.59 -11.79 4.04
N GLY A 31 0.27 -11.67 3.98
CA GLY A 31 -0.40 -10.43 3.59
C GLY A 31 -0.19 -9.29 4.58
N LEU A 32 -0.21 -9.58 5.88
CA LEU A 32 0.13 -8.60 6.92
C LEU A 32 1.59 -8.13 6.81
N SER A 33 2.52 -9.03 6.51
CA SER A 33 3.94 -8.68 6.30
C SER A 33 4.11 -7.76 5.09
N VAL A 34 3.45 -8.07 3.97
CA VAL A 34 3.47 -7.21 2.77
C VAL A 34 2.92 -5.83 3.10
N GLY A 35 1.76 -5.74 3.75
CA GLY A 35 1.17 -4.46 4.13
C GLY A 35 2.05 -3.64 5.07
N TYR A 36 2.69 -4.31 6.04
CA TYR A 36 3.62 -3.68 6.98
C TYR A 36 4.83 -3.07 6.25
N PHE A 37 5.51 -3.85 5.41
CA PHE A 37 6.69 -3.36 4.70
C PHE A 37 6.36 -2.37 3.59
N ALA A 38 5.23 -2.54 2.90
CA ALA A 38 4.74 -1.58 1.92
C ALA A 38 4.54 -0.19 2.55
N LYS A 39 3.89 -0.15 3.71
CA LYS A 39 3.70 1.11 4.46
C LYS A 39 5.03 1.70 4.93
N LYS A 40 5.98 0.86 5.34
CA LYS A 40 7.33 1.29 5.77
C LYS A 40 8.12 2.00 4.66
N VAL A 41 7.88 1.64 3.40
CA VAL A 41 8.54 2.27 2.23
C VAL A 41 7.68 3.35 1.56
N GLY A 42 6.61 3.82 2.23
CA GLY A 42 5.78 4.92 1.75
C GLY A 42 4.73 4.54 0.70
N MET A 43 4.46 3.25 0.50
CA MET A 43 3.38 2.80 -0.37
C MET A 43 2.05 2.72 0.41
N GLN A 44 0.94 2.97 -0.27
CA GLN A 44 -0.38 2.75 0.32
C GLN A 44 -0.75 1.28 0.14
N ALA A 45 -1.13 0.61 1.23
CA ALA A 45 -1.52 -0.79 1.20
C ALA A 45 -2.95 -0.95 1.74
N LYS A 46 -3.76 -1.74 1.04
CA LYS A 46 -5.09 -2.15 1.47
C LYS A 46 -5.13 -3.67 1.54
N ILE A 47 -5.48 -4.22 2.70
CA ILE A 47 -5.61 -5.66 2.92
C ILE A 47 -7.10 -6.02 2.91
N HIS A 48 -7.45 -7.00 2.10
CA HIS A 48 -8.77 -7.60 1.99
C HIS A 48 -8.71 -8.99 2.61
N GLU A 49 -9.33 -9.17 3.77
CA GLU A 49 -9.44 -10.45 4.46
C GLU A 49 -10.89 -10.90 4.42
N ALA A 50 -11.13 -12.17 4.09
CA ALA A 50 -12.48 -12.71 3.94
C ALA A 50 -13.16 -12.96 5.29
N SER A 51 -12.38 -13.29 6.33
CA SER A 51 -12.90 -13.55 7.68
C SER A 51 -13.00 -12.27 8.52
N SER A 52 -13.68 -12.38 9.67
CA SER A 52 -13.83 -11.28 10.63
C SER A 52 -12.56 -11.02 11.47
N THR A 53 -11.50 -11.80 11.28
CA THR A 53 -10.27 -11.74 12.10
C THR A 53 -9.04 -11.84 11.21
N ILE A 54 -7.97 -11.10 11.54
CA ILE A 54 -6.67 -11.28 10.89
C ILE A 54 -5.93 -12.52 11.40
N GLY A 55 -4.83 -12.86 10.75
CA GLY A 55 -3.91 -13.92 11.15
C GLY A 55 -4.00 -15.18 10.30
N GLY A 56 -5.10 -15.39 9.57
CA GLY A 56 -5.31 -16.62 8.79
C GLY A 56 -5.20 -17.84 9.71
N ASN A 57 -4.31 -18.78 9.38
CA ASN A 57 -4.04 -19.95 10.23
C ASN A 57 -3.25 -19.61 11.51
N CYS A 58 -2.60 -18.45 11.58
CA CYS A 58 -1.96 -17.98 12.81
C CYS A 58 -3.01 -17.35 13.72
N LYS A 59 -3.76 -18.20 14.44
CA LYS A 59 -4.90 -17.81 15.26
C LYS A 59 -4.75 -18.35 16.67
N THR A 60 -4.96 -17.46 17.64
CA THR A 60 -5.13 -17.86 19.04
C THR A 60 -6.59 -18.23 19.26
N ILE A 61 -6.83 -19.45 19.72
CA ILE A 61 -8.16 -19.89 20.16
C ILE A 61 -8.21 -19.70 21.67
N ILE A 62 -9.22 -18.98 22.14
CA ILE A 62 -9.52 -18.85 23.56
C ILE A 62 -10.76 -19.68 23.80
N ASP A 63 -10.70 -20.59 24.77
CA ASP A 63 -11.78 -21.49 25.15
C ASP A 63 -11.93 -21.47 26.68
N GLY A 64 -13.18 -21.37 27.15
CA GLY A 64 -13.55 -21.21 28.56
C GLY A 64 -13.66 -19.76 29.05
N GLU A 65 -14.90 -19.30 29.26
CA GLU A 65 -15.29 -18.33 30.31
C GLU A 65 -15.93 -19.08 31.48
#